data_AF-A0A1L3MFI2-F1
#
_entry.id   AF-A0A1L3MFI2-F1
#
_cell.length_a   1.000
_cell.length_b   1.000
_cell.length_c   1.000
_cell.angle_alpha   90.00
_cell.angle_beta   90.00
_cell.angle_gamma   90.00
#
_symmetry.space_group_name_H-M   'P 1'
#
loop_
_entity.id
_entity.type
_entity.pdbx_description
1 polymer ?
#
loop_
_entity_poly.entity_id
_entity_poly.type
_entity_poly.pdbx_seq_one_letter_code
_entity_poly.pdbx_strand_id
1 'polypeptide(L)'
;MTEHKPGWYEHQGERRYWDGTQWTHSASAPAPSPAAAPPPPTTGQVVPYAPPPAYGAPHPGAVPVARKEPAIALVVSFLIPGVGSMMNGDVGPGIGFLGLWLFGLVLVICLGWILVGFIGVPLMLVAWGWGMYHAYQGAVDFNRRNGYAN
;
A
#
# COMPACT_ATOMS: atom_id res chain seq x y z
N MET A 1 19.54 64.27 -7.81
CA MET A 1 18.48 63.24 -7.74
C MET A 1 19.10 61.98 -8.32
N THR A 2 19.48 61.03 -7.48
CA THR A 2 20.12 59.78 -7.92
C THR A 2 19.07 58.90 -8.59
N GLU A 3 19.19 58.68 -9.89
CA GLU A 3 18.33 57.76 -10.65
C GLU A 3 18.58 56.33 -10.18
N HIS A 4 17.66 55.78 -9.40
CA HIS A 4 17.66 54.35 -9.10
C HIS A 4 17.14 53.59 -10.34
N LYS A 5 17.88 52.55 -10.77
CA LYS A 5 17.43 51.67 -11.85
C LYS A 5 16.15 50.94 -11.45
N PRO A 6 15.22 50.64 -12.37
CA PRO A 6 14.03 49.87 -12.05
C PRO A 6 14.40 48.52 -11.42
N GLY A 7 13.81 48.21 -10.27
CA GLY A 7 14.24 47.06 -9.47
C GLY A 7 13.60 46.97 -8.09
N TRP A 8 13.82 45.84 -7.44
CA TRP A 8 13.36 45.60 -6.07
C TRP A 8 14.35 46.17 -5.07
N TYR A 9 13.86 47.00 -4.16
CA TYR A 9 14.66 47.57 -3.09
C TYR A 9 13.94 47.40 -1.75
N GLU A 10 14.72 47.27 -0.68
CA GLU A 10 14.20 47.30 0.67
C GLU A 10 14.12 48.74 1.15
N HIS A 11 12.94 49.17 1.59
CA HIS A 11 12.72 50.50 2.11
C HIS A 11 11.95 50.41 3.43
N GLN A 12 12.57 50.87 4.52
CA GLN A 12 11.99 50.84 5.89
C GLN A 12 11.46 49.45 6.33
N GLY A 13 12.17 48.38 5.95
CA GLY A 13 11.82 47.01 6.33
C GLY A 13 10.78 46.32 5.43
N GLU A 14 10.32 46.97 4.36
CA GLU A 14 9.36 46.42 3.41
C GLU A 14 9.94 46.40 1.99
N ARG A 15 9.78 45.28 1.27
CA ARG A 15 10.32 45.13 -0.10
C ARG A 15 9.38 45.80 -1.09
N ARG A 16 9.83 46.89 -1.71
CA ARG A 16 9.05 47.69 -2.68
C ARG A 16 9.75 47.70 -4.04
N TYR A 17 8.96 47.74 -5.10
CA TYR A 17 9.50 47.83 -6.46
C TYR A 17 9.52 49.30 -6.92
N TRP A 18 10.67 49.74 -7.42
CA TRP A 18 10.87 51.04 -8.08
C TRP A 18 10.70 50.86 -9.59
N ASP A 19 9.79 51.62 -10.20
CA ASP A 19 9.52 51.54 -11.64
C ASP A 19 10.34 52.53 -12.49
N GLY A 20 11.20 53.34 -11.84
CA GLY A 20 11.97 54.41 -12.49
C GLY A 20 11.36 55.80 -12.29
N THR A 21 10.09 55.89 -11.89
CA THR A 21 9.36 57.15 -11.70
C THR A 21 8.70 57.28 -10.33
N GLN A 22 8.24 56.17 -9.75
CA GLN A 22 7.58 56.11 -8.44
C GLN A 22 7.78 54.74 -7.76
N TRP A 23 7.58 54.72 -6.44
CA TRP A 23 7.56 53.47 -5.67
C TRP A 23 6.16 52.86 -5.74
N THR A 24 6.09 51.58 -6.10
CA THR A 24 4.82 50.85 -6.12
C THR A 24 4.41 50.41 -4.70
N HIS A 25 3.10 50.47 -4.39
CA HIS A 25 2.54 50.17 -3.06
C HIS A 25 2.32 48.67 -2.78
N SER A 26 2.77 47.76 -3.65
CA SER A 26 2.45 46.32 -3.57
C SER A 26 3.57 45.52 -2.89
N ALA A 27 3.35 45.09 -1.65
CA ALA A 27 4.25 44.21 -0.89
C ALA A 27 4.22 42.73 -1.35
N SER A 28 3.41 42.42 -2.36
CA SER A 28 3.27 41.09 -2.95
C SER A 28 3.69 41.13 -4.42
N ALA A 29 4.54 40.17 -4.81
CA ALA A 29 4.93 39.98 -6.21
C ALA A 29 3.66 39.95 -7.08
N PRO A 30 3.62 40.66 -8.23
CA PRO A 30 2.49 40.54 -9.14
C PRO A 30 2.30 39.07 -9.51
N ALA A 31 1.08 38.57 -9.38
CA ALA A 31 0.72 37.27 -9.93
C ALA A 31 1.14 37.25 -11.41
N PRO A 32 1.64 36.11 -11.95
CA PRO A 32 1.96 36.03 -13.37
C PRO A 32 0.72 36.44 -14.17
N SER A 33 0.87 37.45 -15.04
CA SER A 33 -0.21 37.89 -15.91
C SER A 33 -0.82 36.67 -16.61
N PRO A 34 -2.17 36.59 -16.73
CA PRO A 34 -2.79 35.59 -17.58
C PRO A 34 -2.13 35.69 -18.95
N ALA A 35 -1.55 34.59 -19.43
CA ALA A 35 -0.93 34.51 -20.74
C ALA A 35 -1.90 35.14 -21.76
N ALA A 36 -1.41 36.13 -22.51
CA ALA A 36 -2.19 36.80 -23.54
C ALA A 36 -2.87 35.75 -24.41
N ALA A 37 -4.18 35.87 -24.59
CA ALA A 37 -4.94 34.98 -25.46
C ALA A 37 -4.27 34.93 -26.84
N PRO A 38 -4.14 33.75 -27.47
CA PRO A 38 -3.52 33.65 -28.78
C PRO A 38 -4.27 34.54 -29.78
N PRO A 39 -3.56 35.26 -30.67
CA PRO A 39 -4.19 36.09 -31.69
C PRO A 39 -5.08 35.23 -32.60
N PRO A 40 -6.18 35.80 -33.14
CA PRO A 40 -7.07 35.07 -34.04
C PRO A 40 -6.30 34.57 -35.27
N PRO A 41 -6.58 33.35 -35.75
CA PRO A 41 -5.83 32.73 -36.83
C PRO A 41 -5.95 33.58 -38.10
N THR A 42 -4.82 34.12 -38.56
CA THR A 42 -4.71 34.80 -39.84
C THR A 42 -4.77 33.73 -40.92
N THR A 43 -5.81 33.76 -41.76
CA THR A 43 -6.02 32.85 -42.89
C THR A 43 -4.88 32.99 -43.90
N GLY A 44 -3.86 32.14 -43.81
CA GLY A 44 -2.75 32.15 -44.77
C GLY A 44 -1.48 31.39 -44.38
N GLN A 45 -1.31 30.94 -43.13
CA GLN A 45 -0.13 30.14 -42.76
C GLN A 45 -0.39 28.64 -42.89
N VAL A 46 0.29 28.00 -43.86
CA VAL A 46 0.46 26.55 -43.91
C VAL A 46 1.36 26.18 -42.73
N VAL A 47 0.75 25.68 -41.64
CA VAL A 47 1.49 25.17 -40.48
C VAL A 47 2.06 23.80 -40.88
N PRO A 48 3.40 23.61 -40.89
CA PRO A 48 3.98 22.29 -41.12
C PRO A 48 3.49 21.34 -40.04
N TYR A 49 2.97 20.17 -40.44
CA TYR A 49 2.52 19.14 -39.51
C TYR A 49 3.71 18.70 -38.65
N ALA A 50 3.71 19.11 -37.37
CA ALA A 50 4.65 18.60 -36.39
C ALA A 50 4.26 17.14 -36.07
N PRO A 51 5.21 16.19 -36.09
CA PRO A 51 4.92 14.82 -35.70
C PRO A 51 4.39 14.77 -34.26
N PRO A 52 3.44 13.87 -33.94
CA PRO A 52 2.87 13.76 -32.61
C PRO A 52 3.98 13.54 -31.57
N PRO A 53 3.88 14.16 -30.38
CA PRO A 53 4.90 14.03 -29.35
C PRO A 53 5.12 12.55 -29.01
N ALA A 54 6.38 12.12 -29.12
CA ALA A 54 6.79 10.77 -28.75
C ALA A 54 6.46 10.54 -27.27
N TYR A 55 5.70 9.48 -27.00
CA TYR A 55 5.37 9.01 -25.65
C TYR A 55 6.67 8.76 -24.88
N GLY A 56 7.01 9.64 -23.92
CA GLY A 56 8.20 9.49 -23.08
C GLY A 56 9.16 10.68 -23.02
N ALA A 57 8.90 11.79 -23.73
CA ALA A 57 9.71 13.00 -23.57
C ALA A 57 9.56 13.56 -22.13
N PRO A 58 10.65 13.71 -21.35
CA PRO A 58 10.59 14.30 -20.02
C PRO A 58 10.09 15.75 -20.12
N HIS A 59 8.91 16.02 -19.55
CA HIS A 59 8.41 17.38 -19.48
C HIS A 59 9.24 18.15 -18.44
N PRO A 60 9.78 19.33 -18.78
CA PRO A 60 10.44 20.19 -17.80
C PRO A 60 9.41 20.58 -16.72
N GLY A 61 9.56 20.03 -15.51
CA GLY A 61 8.61 20.21 -14.40
C GLY A 61 7.89 18.93 -13.94
N ALA A 62 8.12 17.79 -14.60
CA ALA A 62 7.65 16.51 -14.07
C ALA A 62 8.40 16.18 -12.78
N VAL A 63 7.67 16.22 -11.65
CA VAL A 63 8.16 15.68 -10.37
C VAL A 63 8.51 14.20 -10.58
N PRO A 64 9.70 13.73 -10.19
CA PRO A 64 10.06 12.32 -10.34
C PRO A 64 9.09 11.48 -9.52
N VAL A 65 8.34 10.60 -10.19
CA VAL A 65 7.46 9.64 -9.53
C VAL A 65 8.33 8.72 -8.68
N ALA A 66 8.01 8.63 -7.39
CA ALA A 66 8.77 7.80 -6.44
C ALA A 66 8.84 6.36 -6.96
N ARG A 67 10.07 5.82 -7.05
CA ARG A 67 10.31 4.46 -7.52
C ARG A 67 9.69 3.47 -6.51
N LYS A 68 8.79 2.61 -6.99
CA LYS A 68 8.24 1.50 -6.19
C LYS A 68 9.25 0.35 -6.23
N GLU A 69 9.59 -0.19 -5.06
CA GLU A 69 10.52 -1.31 -4.94
C GLU A 69 9.76 -2.66 -4.97
N PRO A 70 9.88 -3.46 -6.05
CA PRO A 70 9.10 -4.68 -6.23
C PRO A 70 9.40 -5.75 -5.17
N ALA A 71 10.62 -5.75 -4.64
CA ALA A 71 11.02 -6.65 -3.55
C ALA A 71 10.23 -6.39 -2.26
N ILE A 72 9.93 -5.13 -1.95
CA ILE A 72 9.15 -4.76 -0.77
C ILE A 72 7.69 -5.18 -0.95
N ALA A 73 7.12 -4.97 -2.14
CA ALA A 73 5.76 -5.43 -2.45
C ALA A 73 5.62 -6.96 -2.36
N LEU A 74 6.67 -7.72 -2.70
CA LEU A 74 6.70 -9.18 -2.54
C LEU A 74 6.80 -9.61 -1.08
N VAL A 75 7.71 -9.03 -0.30
CA VAL A 75 7.86 -9.37 1.13
C VAL A 75 6.57 -9.04 1.90
N VAL A 76 5.93 -7.91 1.56
CA VAL A 76 4.65 -7.53 2.15
C VAL A 76 3.53 -8.49 1.72
N SER A 77 3.48 -8.90 0.46
CA SER A 77 2.51 -9.90 -0.03
C SER A 77 2.74 -11.31 0.55
N PHE A 78 3.98 -11.63 0.90
CA PHE A 78 4.32 -12.89 1.56
C PHE A 78 3.77 -12.93 3.00
N LEU A 79 3.85 -11.82 3.73
CA LEU A 79 3.33 -11.71 5.10
C LEU A 79 1.81 -11.65 5.13
N ILE A 80 1.20 -10.89 4.22
CA ILE A 80 -0.25 -10.77 4.09
C ILE A 80 -0.61 -10.82 2.59
N PRO A 81 -1.18 -11.93 2.11
CA PRO A 81 -1.57 -12.07 0.71
C PRO A 81 -2.44 -10.91 0.24
N GLY A 82 -2.10 -10.33 -0.92
CA GLY A 82 -2.85 -9.22 -1.53
C GLY A 82 -2.39 -7.82 -1.14
N VAL A 83 -1.60 -7.62 -0.09
CA VAL A 83 -1.17 -6.27 0.35
C VAL A 83 -0.19 -5.61 -0.62
N GLY A 84 0.73 -6.33 -1.24
CA GLY A 84 1.64 -5.75 -2.24
C GLY A 84 0.93 -5.29 -3.52
N SER A 85 -0.16 -5.97 -3.92
CA SER A 85 -1.03 -5.52 -5.01
C SER A 85 -1.70 -4.18 -4.66
N MET A 86 -2.16 -4.03 -3.40
CA MET A 86 -2.73 -2.78 -2.90
C MET A 86 -1.70 -1.64 -2.86
N MET A 87 -0.44 -1.93 -2.51
CA MET A 87 0.66 -0.94 -2.54
C MET A 87 1.01 -0.47 -3.96
N ASN A 88 0.77 -1.34 -4.96
CA ASN A 88 0.97 -0.99 -6.36
C ASN A 88 -0.16 -0.14 -6.94
N GLY A 89 -1.31 -0.06 -6.26
CA GLY A 89 -2.51 0.68 -6.70
C GLY A 89 -3.64 -0.25 -7.15
N ASP A 90 -3.38 -1.55 -7.25
CA ASP A 90 -4.34 -2.57 -7.68
C ASP A 90 -5.12 -3.13 -6.49
N VAL A 91 -5.99 -2.29 -5.93
CA VAL A 91 -6.74 -2.61 -4.71
C VAL A 91 -7.73 -3.77 -4.91
N GLY A 92 -8.39 -3.81 -6.08
CA GLY A 92 -9.37 -4.85 -6.41
C GLY A 92 -8.77 -6.26 -6.38
N PRO A 93 -7.70 -6.55 -7.15
CA PRO A 93 -7.01 -7.83 -7.09
C PRO A 93 -6.46 -8.15 -5.69
N GLY A 94 -5.92 -7.16 -4.99
CA GLY A 94 -5.40 -7.33 -3.63
C GLY A 94 -6.45 -7.83 -2.64
N ILE A 95 -7.65 -7.25 -2.66
CA ILE A 95 -8.79 -7.70 -1.83
C ILE A 95 -9.24 -9.11 -2.23
N GLY A 96 -9.25 -9.43 -3.52
CA GLY A 96 -9.60 -10.77 -4.01
C GLY A 96 -8.67 -11.86 -3.45
N PHE A 97 -7.36 -11.63 -3.51
CA PHE A 97 -6.38 -12.57 -2.95
C PHE A 97 -6.44 -12.68 -1.43
N LEU A 98 -6.60 -11.56 -0.73
CA LEU A 98 -6.75 -11.55 0.73
C LEU A 98 -8.02 -12.29 1.18
N GLY A 99 -9.14 -12.04 0.51
CA GLY A 99 -10.42 -12.67 0.80
C GLY A 99 -10.40 -14.17 0.56
N LEU A 100 -9.83 -14.62 -0.56
CA LEU A 100 -9.68 -16.05 -0.85
C LEU A 100 -8.79 -16.76 0.18
N TRP A 101 -7.69 -16.11 0.60
CA TRP A 101 -6.80 -16.66 1.61
C TRP A 101 -7.49 -16.79 2.98
N LEU A 102 -8.19 -15.74 3.44
CA LEU A 102 -8.95 -15.79 4.69
C LEU A 102 -10.07 -16.83 4.65
N PHE A 103 -10.79 -16.90 3.53
CA PHE A 103 -11.83 -17.91 3.33
C PHE A 103 -11.26 -19.32 3.40
N GLY A 104 -10.14 -19.57 2.71
CA GLY A 104 -9.42 -20.85 2.76
C GLY A 104 -8.96 -21.21 4.17
N LEU A 105 -8.45 -20.24 4.94
CA LEU A 105 -8.05 -20.44 6.33
C LEU A 105 -9.22 -20.87 7.21
N VAL A 106 -10.36 -20.18 7.10
CA VAL A 106 -11.59 -20.55 7.83
C VAL A 106 -12.03 -21.96 7.45
N LEU A 107 -12.00 -22.30 6.17
CA LEU A 107 -12.39 -23.61 5.67
C LEU A 107 -11.48 -24.70 6.26
N VAL A 108 -10.16 -24.53 6.25
CA VAL A 108 -9.20 -25.48 6.83
C VAL A 108 -9.43 -25.66 8.32
N ILE A 109 -9.65 -24.58 9.07
CA ILE A 109 -9.90 -24.66 10.51
C ILE A 109 -11.23 -25.39 10.76
N CYS A 110 -12.33 -24.97 10.12
CA CYS A 110 -13.64 -25.56 10.34
C CYS A 110 -13.70 -27.03 9.91
N LEU A 111 -13.26 -27.37 8.70
CA LEU A 111 -13.25 -28.77 8.23
C LEU A 111 -12.21 -29.61 8.96
N GLY A 112 -11.05 -29.03 9.31
CA GLY A 112 -10.04 -29.70 10.12
C GLY A 112 -10.57 -30.09 11.50
N TRP A 113 -11.32 -29.19 12.15
CA TRP A 113 -12.00 -29.49 13.40
C TRP A 113 -13.11 -30.54 13.26
N ILE A 114 -13.78 -30.63 12.11
CA ILE A 114 -14.73 -31.72 11.86
C ILE A 114 -13.97 -33.05 11.79
N LEU A 115 -12.87 -33.13 11.05
CA LEU A 115 -12.09 -34.38 10.93
C LEU A 115 -11.48 -34.80 12.26
N VAL A 116 -10.80 -33.86 12.94
CA VAL A 116 -10.17 -34.09 14.25
C VAL A 116 -11.23 -34.36 15.33
N GLY A 117 -12.34 -33.65 15.30
CA GLY A 117 -13.44 -33.79 16.26
C GLY A 117 -14.17 -35.13 16.11
N PHE A 118 -14.57 -35.50 14.89
CA PHE A 118 -15.35 -36.72 14.66
C PHE A 118 -14.51 -38.00 14.61
N ILE A 119 -13.25 -37.94 14.19
CA ILE A 119 -12.39 -39.12 14.10
C ILE A 119 -11.39 -39.14 15.24
N GLY A 120 -10.70 -38.02 15.49
CA GLY A 120 -9.66 -37.93 16.51
C GLY A 120 -10.19 -38.11 17.92
N VAL A 121 -11.29 -37.43 18.29
CA VAL A 121 -11.83 -37.51 19.67
C VAL A 121 -12.32 -38.92 20.01
N PRO A 122 -13.14 -39.61 19.19
CA PRO A 122 -13.52 -40.99 19.50
C PRO A 122 -12.35 -41.96 19.57
N LEU A 123 -11.36 -41.84 18.67
CA LEU A 123 -10.15 -42.66 18.74
C LEU A 123 -9.37 -42.42 20.04
N MET A 124 -9.23 -41.16 20.45
CA MET A 124 -8.60 -40.81 21.71
C MET A 124 -9.34 -41.42 22.91
N LEU A 125 -10.67 -41.35 22.92
CA LEU A 125 -11.49 -41.94 23.98
C LEU A 125 -11.38 -43.47 24.02
N VAL A 126 -11.36 -44.12 22.86
CA VAL A 126 -11.18 -45.58 22.76
C VAL A 126 -9.79 -45.97 23.26
N ALA A 127 -8.74 -45.28 22.80
CA ALA A 127 -7.36 -45.55 23.24
C ALA A 127 -7.20 -45.32 24.75
N TRP A 128 -7.80 -44.26 25.29
CA TRP A 128 -7.79 -43.96 26.72
C TRP A 128 -8.52 -45.02 27.54
N GLY A 129 -9.75 -45.39 27.13
CA GLY A 129 -10.53 -46.44 27.77
C GLY A 129 -9.82 -47.81 27.73
N TRP A 130 -9.20 -48.14 26.60
CA TRP A 130 -8.37 -49.34 26.48
C TRP A 130 -7.15 -49.29 27.41
N GLY A 131 -6.49 -48.14 27.52
CA GLY A 131 -5.38 -47.93 28.45
C GLY A 131 -5.79 -48.18 29.90
N MET A 132 -6.95 -47.66 30.31
CA MET A 132 -7.51 -47.93 31.65
C MET A 132 -7.82 -49.41 31.85
N TYR A 133 -8.44 -50.06 30.86
CA TYR A 133 -8.75 -51.49 30.92
C TYR A 133 -7.47 -52.33 31.09
N HIS A 134 -6.45 -52.05 30.28
CA HIS A 134 -5.16 -52.76 30.36
C HIS A 134 -4.46 -52.53 31.71
N ALA A 135 -4.48 -51.30 32.22
CA ALA A 135 -3.92 -50.99 33.54
C ALA A 135 -4.66 -51.72 34.66
N TYR A 136 -5.99 -51.80 34.59
CA TYR A 136 -6.82 -52.55 35.55
C TYR A 136 -6.50 -54.04 35.52
N GLN A 137 -6.46 -54.65 34.33
CA GLN A 137 -6.10 -56.07 34.19
C GLN A 137 -4.69 -56.35 34.72
N GLY A 138 -3.73 -55.47 34.42
CA GLY A 138 -2.37 -55.58 34.95
C GLY A 138 -2.32 -55.56 36.49
N ALA A 139 -3.12 -54.69 37.13
CA ALA A 139 -3.22 -54.63 38.58
C ALA A 139 -3.88 -55.90 39.17
N VAL A 140 -4.95 -56.40 38.55
CA VAL A 140 -5.63 -57.64 38.99
C VAL A 140 -4.70 -58.86 38.89
N ASP A 141 -3.99 -58.99 37.76
CA ASP A 141 -3.06 -60.10 37.57
C ASP A 141 -1.87 -60.02 38.53
N PHE A 142 -1.39 -58.81 38.82
CA PHE A 142 -0.38 -58.61 39.86
C PHE A 142 -0.89 -59.03 41.24
N ASN A 143 -2.09 -58.62 41.62
CA ASN A 143 -2.68 -58.99 42.91
C ASN A 143 -2.86 -60.50 43.05
N ARG A 144 -3.36 -61.16 42.00
CA ARG A 144 -3.54 -62.61 41.95
C ARG A 144 -2.20 -63.36 42.14
N ARG A 145 -1.13 -62.90 41.49
CA ARG A 145 0.21 -63.51 41.60
C ARG A 145 0.84 -63.33 42.99
N ASN A 146 0.50 -62.24 43.68
CA ASN A 146 1.02 -61.92 45.00
C ASN A 146 0.08 -62.36 46.15
N GLY A 147 -0.98 -63.10 45.85
CA GLY A 147 -1.90 -63.66 46.86
C GLY A 147 -2.84 -62.62 47.50
N TYR A 148 -2.96 -61.42 46.93
CA TYR A 148 -3.96 -60.45 47.37
C TYR A 148 -5.32 -60.85 46.77
N ALA A 149 -6.28 -61.22 47.64
CA ALA A 149 -7.65 -61.50 47.22
C ALA A 149 -8.37 -60.21 46.82
N ASN A 150 -9.14 -60.27 45.73
CA ASN A 150 -9.95 -59.16 45.22
C ASN A 150 -11.07 -58.75 46.19
#